data_AF-A0AAU5I837-F1
#
_entry.id   AF-A0AAU5I837-F1
#
_cell.length_a   1.000
_cell.length_b   1.000
_cell.length_c   1.000
_cell.angle_alpha   90.00
_cell.angle_beta   90.00
_cell.angle_gamma   90.00
#
_symmetry.space_group_name_H-M   'P 1'
#
loop_
_entity.id
_entity.type
_entity.pdbx_description
1 polymer ?
#
loop_
_entity_poly.entity_id
_entity_poly.type
_entity_poly.pdbx_seq_one_letter_code
_entity_poly.pdbx_strand_id
1 'polypeptide(L)'
;MHLTCSEGYVVTGGRGAVQTLTTSGYEVTPLAAGTVAWFTPGTIHRLVNEADLRITVLMQNSGLPEAGDAVLTLPPQYLTDPETYASVTVIPADAPEAERERVARARRDLALEGYRALRDAEGPEALAEFHRAAAALVRPRLAEWRERWERGARAAAAATGAQLDQLEQGDFSHLAGAAVRAEQPSAYGKFGMCGRLDVYKGT
;
A
#
# COMPACT_ATOMS: atom_id res chain seq x y z
N MET A 1 -0.53 -6.73 -1.37
CA MET A 1 0.94 -6.76 -1.55
C MET A 1 1.32 -5.60 -2.44
N HIS A 2 2.26 -4.77 -2.00
CA HIS A 2 2.86 -3.71 -2.83
C HIS A 2 3.96 -4.25 -3.74
N LEU A 3 4.07 -3.70 -4.96
CA LEU A 3 5.04 -4.16 -5.95
C LEU A 3 6.28 -3.25 -6.03
N THR A 4 6.15 -1.97 -5.67
CA THR A 4 7.24 -0.99 -5.74
C THR A 4 7.33 -0.09 -4.51
N CYS A 5 6.29 0.01 -3.69
CA CYS A 5 6.28 0.83 -2.49
C CYS A 5 6.51 0.00 -1.21
N SER A 6 7.36 0.51 -0.33
CA SER A 6 7.35 0.08 1.08
C SER A 6 6.15 0.71 1.79
N GLU A 7 5.63 0.04 2.81
CA GLU A 7 4.54 0.52 3.65
C GLU A 7 4.93 0.36 5.12
N GLY A 8 4.58 1.38 5.91
CA GLY A 8 4.90 1.48 7.33
C GLY A 8 3.66 1.81 8.15
N TYR A 9 3.52 1.13 9.29
CA TYR A 9 2.47 1.30 10.27
C TYR A 9 3.03 1.97 11.51
N VAL A 10 2.43 3.08 11.91
CA VAL A 10 2.64 3.71 13.21
C VAL A 10 1.37 3.53 14.01
N VAL A 11 1.42 2.64 15.00
CA VAL A 11 0.24 2.33 15.83
C VAL A 11 0.08 3.42 16.89
N THR A 12 -1.08 4.09 16.88
CA THR A 12 -1.38 5.22 17.77
C THR A 12 -2.37 4.85 18.87
N GLY A 13 -3.07 3.72 18.75
CA GLY A 13 -4.01 3.26 19.77
C GLY A 13 -4.57 1.87 19.48
N GLY A 14 -5.29 1.33 20.46
CA GLY A 14 -5.89 0.00 20.38
C GLY A 14 -4.87 -1.13 20.36
N ARG A 15 -5.32 -2.31 19.93
CA ARG A 15 -4.51 -3.53 19.83
C ARG A 15 -4.90 -4.40 18.63
N GLY A 16 -3.91 -5.12 18.12
CA GLY A 16 -4.12 -6.13 17.08
C GLY A 16 -2.83 -6.85 16.71
N ALA A 17 -2.78 -7.34 15.48
CA ALA A 17 -1.58 -7.93 14.91
C ALA A 17 -1.50 -7.67 13.41
N VAL A 18 -0.30 -7.62 12.86
CA VAL A 18 -0.07 -7.79 11.42
C VAL A 18 0.48 -9.19 11.18
N GLN A 19 -0.12 -9.90 10.25
CA GLN A 19 0.36 -11.18 9.76
C GLN A 19 1.08 -10.91 8.45
N THR A 20 2.33 -11.35 8.30
CA THR A 20 3.12 -11.17 7.09
C THR A 20 3.48 -12.51 6.48
N LEU A 21 3.64 -12.54 5.16
CA LEU A 21 4.13 -13.68 4.40
C LEU A 21 5.13 -13.17 3.36
N THR A 22 6.34 -13.72 3.42
CA THR A 22 7.43 -13.48 2.47
C THR A 22 8.03 -14.83 2.07
N THR A 23 9.09 -14.82 1.24
CA THR A 23 9.85 -16.04 0.93
C THR A 23 10.58 -16.64 2.14
N SER A 24 10.79 -15.87 3.22
CA SER A 24 11.34 -16.39 4.47
C SER A 24 10.29 -17.04 5.38
N GLY A 25 9.01 -16.94 5.02
CA GLY A 25 7.91 -17.59 5.72
C GLY A 25 6.88 -16.62 6.29
N TYR A 26 5.99 -17.19 7.11
CA TYR A 26 4.90 -16.49 7.77
C TYR A 26 5.31 -16.01 9.16
N GLU A 27 4.95 -14.77 9.49
CA GLU A 27 5.19 -14.17 10.81
C GLU A 27 3.94 -13.44 11.32
N VAL A 28 3.78 -13.38 12.65
CA VAL A 28 2.77 -12.56 13.31
C VAL A 28 3.47 -11.56 14.22
N THR A 29 3.28 -10.28 13.91
CA THR A 29 3.82 -9.18 14.72
C THR A 29 2.67 -8.55 15.51
N PRO A 30 2.70 -8.59 16.86
CA PRO A 30 1.73 -7.88 17.69
C PRO A 30 1.80 -6.37 17.45
N LEU A 31 0.64 -5.72 17.46
CA LEU A 31 0.48 -4.29 17.29
C LEU A 31 -0.14 -3.67 18.54
N ALA A 32 0.57 -2.71 19.13
CA ALA A 32 0.10 -1.88 20.24
C ALA A 32 0.64 -0.45 20.05
N ALA A 33 0.10 0.52 20.80
CA ALA A 33 0.56 1.91 20.71
C ALA A 33 2.09 2.00 20.85
N GLY A 34 2.74 2.68 19.91
CA GLY A 34 4.19 2.79 19.81
C GLY A 34 4.87 1.76 18.90
N THR A 35 4.17 0.72 18.45
CA THR A 35 4.72 -0.20 17.44
C THR A 35 4.89 0.54 16.11
N VAL A 36 6.10 0.44 15.55
CA VAL A 36 6.39 0.79 14.15
C VAL A 36 6.74 -0.48 13.39
N ALA A 37 5.87 -0.89 12.47
CA ALA A 37 6.10 -2.05 11.61
C ALA A 37 6.26 -1.55 10.18
N TRP A 38 7.35 -1.91 9.50
CA TRP A 38 7.53 -1.62 8.08
C TRP A 38 7.73 -2.89 7.29
N PHE A 39 7.37 -2.87 6.03
CA PHE A 39 7.65 -3.97 5.12
C PHE A 39 7.88 -3.45 3.69
N THR A 40 8.74 -4.17 2.98
CA THR A 40 9.17 -3.84 1.61
C THR A 40 8.25 -4.47 0.57
N PRO A 41 8.34 -4.04 -0.70
CA PRO A 41 7.61 -4.68 -1.79
C PRO A 41 7.76 -6.21 -1.82
N GLY A 42 6.72 -6.91 -2.25
CA GLY A 42 6.64 -8.37 -2.22
C GLY A 42 6.15 -8.95 -0.89
N THR A 43 6.00 -8.13 0.16
CA THR A 43 5.41 -8.59 1.43
C THR A 43 3.90 -8.66 1.33
N ILE A 44 3.35 -9.86 1.44
CA ILE A 44 1.92 -10.06 1.69
C ILE A 44 1.67 -9.78 3.17
N HIS A 45 0.64 -9.00 3.48
CA HIS A 45 0.30 -8.70 4.85
C HIS A 45 -1.22 -8.64 5.07
N ARG A 46 -1.63 -8.94 6.30
CA ARG A 46 -3.02 -8.90 6.75
C ARG A 46 -3.08 -8.28 8.15
N LEU A 47 -3.85 -7.21 8.28
CA LEU A 47 -4.15 -6.59 9.58
C LEU A 47 -5.30 -7.33 10.29
N VAL A 48 -5.09 -7.59 11.58
CA VAL A 48 -6.07 -8.17 12.49
C VAL A 48 -6.36 -7.14 13.57
N ASN A 49 -7.60 -6.65 13.60
CA ASN A 49 -8.07 -5.76 14.65
C ASN A 49 -8.61 -6.60 15.82
N GLU A 50 -7.98 -6.52 16.99
CA GLU A 50 -8.42 -7.22 18.20
C GLU A 50 -9.21 -6.29 19.13
N ALA A 51 -8.82 -5.01 19.23
CA ALA A 51 -9.48 -4.02 20.07
C ALA A 51 -9.21 -2.60 19.58
N ASP A 52 -10.13 -2.06 18.75
CA ASP A 52 -10.12 -0.68 18.23
C ASP A 52 -8.73 -0.21 17.75
N LEU A 53 -8.03 -1.06 16.98
CA LEU A 53 -6.70 -0.76 16.45
C LEU A 53 -6.70 0.50 15.58
N ARG A 54 -5.85 1.47 15.93
CA ARG A 54 -5.66 2.74 15.20
C ARG A 54 -4.23 2.88 14.72
N ILE A 55 -4.07 3.11 13.43
CA ILE A 55 -2.77 3.13 12.74
C ILE A 55 -2.71 4.32 11.80
N THR A 56 -1.59 5.04 11.81
CA THR A 56 -1.19 5.91 10.72
C THR A 56 -0.34 5.10 9.75
N VAL A 57 -0.79 5.00 8.49
CA VAL A 57 -0.10 4.27 7.44
C VAL A 57 0.71 5.25 6.60
N LEU A 58 2.00 4.97 6.43
CA LEU A 58 2.93 5.72 5.60
C LEU A 58 3.36 4.85 4.43
N MET A 59 3.11 5.30 3.21
CA MET A 59 3.49 4.56 2.00
C MET A 59 4.52 5.34 1.20
N GLN A 60 5.51 4.61 0.67
CA GLN A 60 6.59 5.18 -0.12
C GLN A 60 6.07 5.72 -1.47
N ASN A 61 6.82 6.64 -2.07
CA ASN A 61 6.64 7.13 -3.44
C ASN A 61 5.31 7.88 -3.72
N SER A 62 4.69 8.47 -2.69
CA SER A 62 3.59 9.45 -2.76
C SER A 62 2.71 9.36 -4.01
N GLY A 63 1.61 8.61 -3.94
CA GLY A 63 0.63 8.50 -5.04
C GLY A 63 0.73 7.23 -5.88
N LEU A 64 1.82 6.45 -5.78
CA LEU A 64 1.92 5.13 -6.44
C LEU A 64 0.96 4.07 -5.85
N PRO A 65 0.80 3.95 -4.52
CA PRO A 65 -0.23 3.08 -3.94
C PRO A 65 -1.62 3.35 -4.52
N GLU A 66 -2.00 4.62 -4.61
CA GLU A 66 -3.27 5.08 -5.16
C GLU A 66 -3.37 4.85 -6.67
N ALA A 67 -2.23 4.83 -7.39
CA ALA A 67 -2.14 4.47 -8.80
C ALA A 67 -2.17 2.95 -9.07
N GLY A 68 -2.37 2.14 -8.03
CA GLY A 68 -2.58 0.69 -8.13
C GLY A 68 -1.35 -0.16 -7.90
N ASP A 69 -0.34 0.32 -7.17
CA ASP A 69 0.86 -0.46 -6.79
C ASP A 69 0.56 -1.66 -5.87
N ALA A 70 -0.69 -1.83 -5.42
CA ALA A 70 -1.10 -2.95 -4.59
C ALA A 70 -1.96 -3.97 -5.34
N VAL A 71 -1.58 -5.24 -5.25
CA VAL A 71 -2.38 -6.38 -5.70
C VAL A 71 -2.90 -7.17 -4.49
N LEU A 72 -4.20 -7.45 -4.47
CA LEU A 72 -4.87 -8.28 -3.47
C LEU A 72 -4.55 -9.76 -3.71
N THR A 73 -4.45 -10.52 -2.62
CA THR A 73 -4.19 -11.97 -2.63
C THR A 73 -5.44 -12.75 -3.02
N LEU A 74 -5.95 -12.52 -4.23
CA LEU A 74 -7.11 -13.23 -4.76
C LEU A 74 -6.73 -14.65 -5.22
N PRO A 75 -7.70 -15.58 -5.30
CA PRO A 75 -7.48 -16.87 -5.96
C PRO A 75 -6.99 -16.72 -7.42
N PRO A 76 -6.18 -17.68 -7.94
CA PRO A 76 -5.52 -17.54 -9.25
C PRO A 76 -6.43 -17.21 -10.43
N GLN A 77 -7.67 -17.71 -10.43
CA GLN A 77 -8.64 -17.43 -11.50
C GLN A 77 -9.05 -15.96 -11.61
N TYR A 78 -8.78 -15.15 -10.58
CA TYR A 78 -9.05 -13.71 -10.59
C TYR A 78 -7.80 -12.87 -10.89
N LEU A 79 -6.65 -13.51 -11.10
CA LEU A 79 -5.37 -12.84 -11.36
C LEU A 79 -4.91 -12.97 -12.81
N THR A 80 -5.81 -13.39 -13.72
CA THR A 80 -5.50 -13.71 -15.12
C THR A 80 -5.22 -12.48 -15.96
N ASP A 81 -6.00 -11.41 -15.76
CA ASP A 81 -5.98 -10.19 -16.56
C ASP A 81 -6.63 -9.01 -15.80
N PRO A 82 -6.39 -7.76 -16.24
CA PRO A 82 -6.90 -6.58 -15.53
C PRO A 82 -8.42 -6.48 -15.43
N GLU A 83 -9.17 -7.01 -16.42
CA GLU A 83 -10.64 -6.92 -16.43
C GLU A 83 -11.23 -7.91 -15.42
N THR A 84 -10.76 -9.15 -15.44
CA THR A 84 -11.15 -10.19 -14.46
C THR A 84 -10.80 -9.74 -13.04
N TYR A 85 -9.61 -9.17 -12.83
CA TYR A 85 -9.22 -8.63 -11.54
C TYR A 85 -10.11 -7.46 -11.10
N ALA A 86 -10.42 -6.53 -12.00
CA ALA A 86 -11.28 -5.37 -11.71
C ALA A 86 -12.70 -5.79 -11.32
N SER A 87 -13.25 -6.84 -11.94
CA SER A 87 -14.61 -7.32 -11.71
C SER A 87 -14.95 -7.66 -10.26
N VAL A 88 -13.93 -8.02 -9.45
CA VAL A 88 -14.08 -8.39 -8.03
C VAL A 88 -13.40 -7.42 -7.06
N THR A 89 -12.69 -6.41 -7.55
CA THR A 89 -11.91 -5.49 -6.70
C THR A 89 -12.41 -4.04 -6.69
N VAL A 90 -13.08 -3.61 -7.77
CA VAL A 90 -13.62 -2.26 -7.91
C VAL A 90 -14.85 -2.10 -7.02
N ILE A 91 -14.81 -1.08 -6.15
CA ILE A 91 -15.98 -0.63 -5.39
C ILE A 91 -16.60 0.54 -6.16
N PRO A 92 -17.86 0.44 -6.63
CA PRO A 92 -18.51 1.53 -7.35
C PRO A 92 -18.64 2.77 -6.47
N ALA A 93 -18.01 3.88 -6.87
CA ALA A 93 -17.96 5.09 -6.04
C ALA A 93 -19.34 5.70 -5.81
N ASP A 94 -20.20 5.66 -6.83
CA ASP A 94 -21.54 6.29 -6.83
C ASP A 94 -22.64 5.38 -6.27
N ALA A 95 -22.32 4.15 -5.86
CA ALA A 95 -23.28 3.27 -5.22
C ALA A 95 -23.61 3.72 -3.78
N PRO A 96 -24.82 3.39 -3.27
CA PRO A 96 -25.18 3.61 -1.87
C PRO A 96 -24.15 3.00 -0.90
N GLU A 97 -23.96 3.61 0.27
CA GLU A 97 -22.94 3.16 1.23
C GLU A 97 -23.08 1.68 1.62
N ALA A 98 -24.30 1.21 1.89
CA ALA A 98 -24.56 -0.17 2.23
C ALA A 98 -24.13 -1.16 1.13
N GLU A 99 -24.27 -0.75 -0.15
CA GLU A 99 -23.81 -1.54 -1.28
C GLU A 99 -22.28 -1.52 -1.40
N ARG A 100 -21.66 -0.35 -1.26
CA ARG A 100 -20.20 -0.23 -1.24
C ARG A 100 -19.58 -1.07 -0.12
N GLU A 101 -20.21 -1.07 1.06
CA GLU A 101 -19.79 -1.90 2.18
C GLU A 101 -19.89 -3.39 1.87
N ARG A 102 -21.01 -3.83 1.27
CA ARG A 102 -21.21 -5.23 0.86
C ARG A 102 -20.13 -5.67 -0.13
N VAL A 103 -19.82 -4.84 -1.15
CA VAL A 103 -18.77 -5.12 -2.14
C VAL A 103 -17.39 -5.13 -1.47
N ALA A 104 -17.09 -4.19 -0.57
CA ALA A 104 -15.83 -4.15 0.15
C ALA A 104 -15.60 -5.41 1.01
N ARG A 105 -16.66 -5.91 1.67
CA ARG A 105 -16.63 -7.14 2.46
C ARG A 105 -16.42 -8.37 1.56
N ALA A 106 -17.14 -8.48 0.45
CA ALA A 106 -16.96 -9.58 -0.50
C ALA A 106 -15.53 -9.62 -1.07
N ARG A 107 -14.99 -8.46 -1.49
CA ARG A 107 -13.60 -8.32 -1.94
C ARG A 107 -12.61 -8.77 -0.87
N ARG A 108 -12.82 -8.34 0.38
CA ARG A 108 -11.97 -8.74 1.52
C ARG A 108 -12.01 -10.25 1.71
N ASP A 109 -13.19 -10.85 1.72
CA ASP A 109 -13.35 -12.28 1.99
C ASP A 109 -12.68 -13.12 0.90
N LEU A 110 -12.80 -12.72 -0.37
CA LEU A 110 -12.09 -13.34 -1.48
C LEU A 110 -10.56 -13.21 -1.36
N ALA A 111 -10.06 -12.04 -0.95
CA ALA A 111 -8.63 -11.86 -0.69
C ALA A 111 -8.12 -12.70 0.49
N LEU A 112 -8.99 -13.00 1.48
CA LEU A 112 -8.65 -13.89 2.58
C LEU A 112 -8.60 -15.36 2.16
N GLU A 113 -9.39 -15.78 1.18
CA GLU A 113 -9.30 -17.13 0.59
C GLU A 113 -7.96 -17.35 -0.08
N GLY A 114 -7.55 -16.47 -0.99
CA GLY A 114 -6.25 -16.58 -1.65
C GLY A 114 -5.07 -16.37 -0.70
N TYR A 115 -5.21 -15.48 0.30
CA TYR A 115 -4.22 -15.35 1.37
C TYR A 115 -3.98 -16.67 2.13
N ARG A 116 -5.06 -17.36 2.54
CA ARG A 116 -4.94 -18.65 3.25
C ARG A 116 -4.27 -19.69 2.38
N ALA A 117 -4.65 -19.78 1.11
CA ALA A 117 -4.03 -20.71 0.17
C ALA A 117 -2.51 -20.46 0.04
N LEU A 118 -2.08 -19.19 -0.02
CA LEU A 118 -0.66 -18.84 -0.08
C LEU A 118 0.08 -19.13 1.23
N ARG A 119 -0.54 -18.88 2.38
CA ARG A 119 0.03 -19.15 3.70
C ARG A 119 0.19 -20.65 3.97
N ASP A 120 -0.80 -21.43 3.57
CA ASP A 120 -0.87 -22.87 3.84
C ASP A 120 -0.14 -23.70 2.77
N ALA A 121 0.31 -23.07 1.68
CA ALA A 121 1.10 -23.73 0.65
C ALA A 121 2.48 -24.16 1.18
N GLU A 122 2.91 -25.34 0.77
CA GLU A 122 4.27 -25.81 0.99
C GLU A 122 5.20 -25.30 -0.10
N GLY A 123 6.40 -24.89 0.29
CA GLY A 123 7.42 -24.42 -0.66
C GLY A 123 7.17 -23.01 -1.23
N PRO A 124 8.13 -22.47 -1.99
CA PRO A 124 8.07 -21.11 -2.52
C PRO A 124 7.21 -20.95 -3.78
N GLU A 125 6.75 -22.04 -4.40
CA GLU A 125 6.18 -22.04 -5.76
C GLU A 125 4.90 -21.23 -5.85
N ALA A 126 3.96 -21.41 -4.91
CA ALA A 126 2.69 -20.70 -4.89
C ALA A 126 2.88 -19.18 -4.75
N LEU A 127 3.80 -18.76 -3.89
CA LEU A 127 4.14 -17.34 -3.73
C LEU A 127 4.81 -16.78 -4.99
N ALA A 128 5.71 -17.55 -5.62
CA ALA A 128 6.34 -17.15 -6.87
C ALA A 128 5.33 -17.04 -8.03
N GLU A 129 4.34 -17.93 -8.11
CA GLU A 129 3.24 -17.85 -9.07
C GLU A 129 2.38 -16.60 -8.84
N PHE A 130 2.02 -16.31 -7.59
CA PHE A 130 1.32 -15.09 -7.23
C PHE A 130 2.10 -13.84 -7.65
N HIS A 131 3.42 -13.79 -7.39
CA HIS A 131 4.27 -12.67 -7.81
C HIS A 131 4.26 -12.50 -9.34
N ARG A 132 4.34 -13.59 -10.12
CA ARG A 132 4.28 -13.52 -11.59
C ARG A 132 2.94 -13.00 -12.07
N ALA A 133 1.83 -13.48 -11.50
CA ALA A 133 0.49 -13.00 -11.86
C ALA A 133 0.30 -11.52 -11.51
N ALA A 134 0.69 -11.11 -10.31
CA ALA A 134 0.65 -9.72 -9.87
C ALA A 134 1.48 -8.80 -10.79
N ALA A 135 2.70 -9.21 -11.17
CA ALA A 135 3.55 -8.47 -12.10
C ALA A 135 2.91 -8.33 -13.49
N ALA A 136 2.25 -9.39 -13.99
CA ALA A 136 1.54 -9.35 -15.26
C ALA A 136 0.36 -8.37 -15.23
N LEU A 137 -0.43 -8.39 -14.14
CA LEU A 137 -1.59 -7.50 -13.96
C LEU A 137 -1.22 -6.02 -13.99
N VAL A 138 -0.10 -5.65 -13.36
CA VAL A 138 0.29 -4.24 -13.25
C VAL A 138 1.10 -3.75 -14.45
N ARG A 139 1.55 -4.63 -15.34
CA ARG A 139 2.41 -4.29 -16.48
C ARG A 139 1.91 -3.09 -17.30
N PRO A 140 0.60 -2.95 -17.61
CA PRO A 140 0.09 -1.79 -18.34
C PRO A 140 0.25 -0.45 -17.61
N ARG A 141 0.42 -0.46 -16.28
CA ARG A 141 0.52 0.74 -15.42
C ARG A 141 1.96 1.24 -15.24
N LEU A 142 2.96 0.45 -15.62
CA LEU A 142 4.36 0.75 -15.31
C LEU A 142 4.86 2.06 -15.92
N ALA A 143 4.35 2.46 -17.09
CA ALA A 143 4.70 3.74 -17.71
C ALA A 143 4.22 4.92 -16.87
N GLU A 144 2.95 4.88 -16.44
CA GLU A 144 2.36 5.88 -15.55
C GLU A 144 3.09 5.94 -14.21
N TRP A 145 3.42 4.78 -13.62
CA TRP A 145 4.15 4.72 -12.36
C TRP A 145 5.54 5.34 -12.48
N ARG A 146 6.25 5.08 -13.60
CA ARG A 146 7.56 5.68 -13.84
C ARG A 146 7.47 7.20 -13.89
N GLU A 147 6.51 7.74 -14.62
CA GLU A 147 6.31 9.19 -14.72
C GLU A 147 5.99 9.81 -13.34
N ARG A 148 5.09 9.18 -12.57
CA ARG A 148 4.76 9.63 -11.20
C ARG A 148 5.98 9.62 -10.28
N TRP A 149 6.76 8.54 -10.30
CA TRP A 149 7.98 8.43 -9.50
C TRP A 149 9.03 9.48 -9.90
N GLU A 150 9.22 9.70 -11.20
CA GLU A 150 10.14 10.70 -11.73
C GLU A 150 9.79 12.12 -11.27
N ARG A 151 8.50 12.49 -11.33
CA ARG A 151 8.02 13.80 -10.87
C ARG A 151 7.93 13.94 -9.35
N GLY A 152 7.82 12.82 -8.62
CA GLY A 152 7.69 12.78 -7.18
C GLY A 152 9.02 12.45 -6.48
N ALA A 153 9.11 11.22 -5.96
CA ALA A 153 10.22 10.81 -5.09
C ALA A 153 11.61 10.97 -5.73
N ARG A 154 11.75 10.73 -7.04
CA ARG A 154 13.03 10.93 -7.74
C ARG A 154 13.42 12.41 -7.80
N ALA A 155 12.49 13.29 -8.15
CA ALA A 155 12.73 14.72 -8.19
C ALA A 155 13.12 15.26 -6.80
N ALA A 156 12.46 14.80 -5.74
CA ALA A 156 12.79 15.16 -4.36
C ALA A 156 14.22 14.72 -3.98
N ALA A 157 14.61 13.48 -4.28
CA ALA A 157 15.96 12.99 -4.02
C ALA A 157 17.02 13.74 -4.83
N ALA A 158 16.73 14.06 -6.11
CA ALA A 158 17.63 14.85 -6.95
C ALA A 158 17.80 16.29 -6.44
N ALA A 159 16.73 16.89 -5.92
CA ALA A 159 16.79 18.21 -5.29
C ALA A 159 17.71 18.22 -4.07
N THR A 160 17.68 17.17 -3.24
CA THR A 160 18.64 17.01 -2.14
C THR A 160 20.07 16.94 -2.63
N GLY A 161 20.35 16.23 -3.73
CA GLY A 161 21.68 16.21 -4.35
C GLY A 161 22.17 17.61 -4.72
N ALA A 162 21.34 18.39 -5.42
CA ALA A 162 21.68 19.77 -5.78
C ALA A 162 21.87 20.69 -4.56
N GLN A 163 21.11 20.48 -3.49
CA GLN A 163 21.26 21.23 -2.23
C GLN A 163 22.59 20.90 -1.54
N LEU A 164 23.02 19.63 -1.55
CA LEU A 164 24.34 19.23 -1.04
C LEU A 164 25.46 19.91 -1.84
N ASP A 165 25.39 19.89 -3.17
CA ASP A 165 26.38 20.53 -4.04
C ASP A 165 26.48 22.05 -3.79
N GLN A 166 25.36 22.73 -3.51
CA GLN A 166 25.34 24.15 -3.13
C GLN A 166 26.02 24.38 -1.78
N LEU A 167 25.71 23.55 -0.77
CA LEU A 167 26.30 23.67 0.56
C LEU A 167 27.83 23.45 0.53
N GLU A 168 28.32 22.51 -0.28
CA GLU A 168 29.76 22.30 -0.48
C GLU A 168 30.47 23.54 -1.04
N GLN A 169 29.77 24.35 -1.84
CA GLN A 169 30.26 25.62 -2.39
C GLN A 169 30.05 26.82 -1.44
N GLY A 170 29.47 26.60 -0.25
CA GLY A 170 29.11 27.66 0.68
C GLY A 170 27.84 28.45 0.29
N ASP A 171 27.08 27.99 -0.70
CA ASP A 171 25.79 28.56 -1.08
C ASP A 171 24.65 27.92 -0.24
N PHE A 172 23.95 28.75 0.53
CA PHE A 172 22.81 28.36 1.35
C PHE A 172 21.51 29.06 0.92
N SER A 173 21.48 29.65 -0.27
CA SER A 173 20.34 30.44 -0.78
C SER A 173 19.04 29.64 -0.85
N HIS A 174 19.10 28.33 -1.12
CA HIS A 174 17.91 27.46 -1.13
C HIS A 174 17.17 27.44 0.21
N LEU A 175 17.85 27.68 1.35
CA LEU A 175 17.21 27.72 2.66
C LEU A 175 16.21 28.87 2.80
N ALA A 176 16.38 29.96 2.04
CA ALA A 176 15.42 31.06 2.03
C ALA A 176 14.05 30.65 1.44
N GLY A 177 14.00 29.53 0.70
CA GLY A 177 12.77 28.95 0.15
C GLY A 177 12.02 28.02 1.12
N ALA A 178 12.42 27.92 2.38
CA ALA A 178 11.77 27.05 3.37
C ALA A 178 10.27 27.41 3.52
N ALA A 179 9.42 26.39 3.56
CA ALA A 179 7.97 26.55 3.68
C ALA A 179 7.37 25.47 4.60
N VAL A 180 6.34 25.84 5.35
CA VAL A 180 5.56 24.92 6.19
C VAL A 180 4.23 24.63 5.50
N ARG A 181 3.85 23.36 5.44
CA ARG A 181 2.56 22.90 4.92
C ARG A 181 1.86 22.05 5.97
N ALA A 182 0.54 22.19 6.04
CA ALA A 182 -0.31 21.40 6.92
C ALA A 182 -1.59 21.03 6.17
N GLU A 183 -2.03 19.79 6.31
CA GLU A 183 -3.23 19.27 5.66
C GLU A 183 -4.08 18.46 6.63
N GLN A 184 -5.36 18.36 6.31
CA GLN A 184 -6.34 17.50 6.97
C GLN A 184 -6.91 16.51 5.94
N PRO A 185 -7.48 15.36 6.38
CA PRO A 185 -8.11 14.44 5.45
C PRO A 185 -9.18 15.13 4.60
N SER A 186 -9.08 14.93 3.29
CA SER A 186 -10.04 15.43 2.30
C SER A 186 -11.31 14.59 2.21
N ALA A 187 -11.25 13.35 2.70
CA ALA A 187 -12.39 12.45 2.83
C ALA A 187 -12.16 11.53 4.02
N TYR A 188 -13.25 11.15 4.68
CA TYR A 188 -13.22 10.30 5.87
C TYR A 188 -13.91 8.96 5.60
N GLY A 189 -13.42 7.90 6.24
CA GLY A 189 -14.10 6.61 6.26
C GLY A 189 -14.22 5.88 4.91
N LYS A 190 -13.36 6.17 3.92
CA LYS A 190 -13.37 5.47 2.62
C LYS A 190 -13.03 3.99 2.78
N PHE A 191 -13.63 3.12 1.96
CA PHE A 191 -13.34 1.68 1.98
C PHE A 191 -11.97 1.37 1.34
N GLY A 192 -10.95 1.21 2.19
CA GLY A 192 -9.62 0.75 1.81
C GLY A 192 -9.52 -0.77 1.69
N MET A 193 -8.32 -1.26 1.39
CA MET A 193 -8.04 -2.70 1.33
C MET A 193 -8.08 -3.35 2.72
N CYS A 194 -7.57 -2.67 3.75
CA CYS A 194 -7.41 -3.23 5.10
C CYS A 194 -8.34 -2.60 6.15
N GLY A 195 -9.26 -1.71 5.77
CA GLY A 195 -10.14 -1.03 6.70
C GLY A 195 -10.79 0.22 6.13
N ARG A 196 -11.22 1.11 7.02
CA ARG A 196 -11.69 2.46 6.66
C ARG A 196 -10.50 3.43 6.69
N LEU A 197 -10.45 4.32 5.69
CA LEU A 197 -9.34 5.24 5.48
C LEU A 197 -9.82 6.69 5.50
N ASP A 198 -9.05 7.52 6.18
CA ASP A 198 -9.12 8.96 6.03
C ASP A 198 -8.05 9.38 5.03
N VAL A 199 -8.47 10.00 3.93
CA VAL A 199 -7.65 10.18 2.72
C VAL A 199 -7.15 11.61 2.61
N TYR A 200 -5.83 11.76 2.54
CA TYR A 200 -5.15 13.02 2.27
C TYR A 200 -5.02 13.22 0.76
N LYS A 201 -5.06 14.48 0.29
CA LYS A 201 -4.73 14.75 -1.10
C LYS A 201 -3.22 14.63 -1.23
N GLY A 202 -2.73 13.79 -2.14
CA GLY A 202 -1.31 13.84 -2.50
C GLY A 202 -0.99 15.21 -3.08
N THR A 203 0.13 15.79 -2.68
CA THR A 203 0.68 17.02 -3.28
C THR A 203 1.36 16.73 -4.60
#